data_AF-A0A6P3XQ00-F1
#
_entry.id   AF-A0A6P3XQ00-F1
#
_cell.length_a   1.000
_cell.length_b   1.000
_cell.length_c   1.000
_cell.angle_alpha   90.00
_cell.angle_beta   90.00
_cell.angle_gamma   90.00
#
_symmetry.space_group_name_H-M   'P 1'
#
loop_
_entity.id
_entity.type
_entity.pdbx_description
1 polymer ?
#
loop_
_entity_poly.entity_id
_entity_poly.type
_entity_poly.pdbx_seq_one_letter_code
_entity_poly.pdbx_strand_id
1 'polypeptide(L)'
;METYIQQAKSEEKKVLQRYVDKCKFFYGITLCCVTIAVVAVNFGPFLLPQPFPFEVHYPFCTDDQPLKTIIYLHHIMLAYQSYVQVCANVFVALLLWFIAARFEILSGEFRKATNFSEFIRCIQLHQQLLKRYSVQRQPFTIKGQFLALGVSALIEVFVCAWPADHVLNMVRHATIIAGRIEKERDCLT
;
A
#
# COMPACT_ATOMS: atom_id res chain seq x y z
N MET A 1 13.87 -4.48 -18.34
CA MET A 1 12.67 -4.71 -19.18
C MET A 1 12.95 -4.17 -20.56
N GLU A 2 13.33 -2.90 -20.68
CA GLU A 2 13.66 -2.22 -21.94
C GLU A 2 14.69 -2.95 -22.82
N THR A 3 15.79 -3.44 -22.26
CA THR A 3 16.83 -4.17 -23.01
C THR A 3 16.30 -5.42 -23.71
N TYR A 4 15.37 -6.14 -23.07
CA TYR A 4 14.72 -7.30 -23.69
C TYR A 4 13.72 -6.87 -24.78
N ILE A 5 12.95 -5.80 -24.55
CA ILE A 5 11.99 -5.29 -25.53
C ILE A 5 12.71 -4.87 -26.81
N GLN A 6 13.89 -4.26 -26.69
CA GLN A 6 14.69 -3.86 -27.85
C GLN A 6 15.16 -5.07 -28.67
N GLN A 7 15.59 -6.14 -27.99
CA GLN A 7 16.11 -7.37 -28.61
C GLN A 7 15.03 -8.36 -29.08
N ALA A 8 13.76 -8.14 -28.73
CA ALA A 8 12.65 -9.03 -29.08
C ALA A 8 12.35 -9.04 -30.60
N LYS A 9 11.92 -10.20 -31.12
CA LYS A 9 11.51 -10.35 -32.52
C LYS A 9 10.25 -9.50 -32.83
N SER A 10 10.03 -9.17 -34.09
CA SER A 10 8.86 -8.36 -34.52
C SER A 10 7.52 -8.97 -34.06
N GLU A 11 7.38 -10.29 -34.13
CA GLU A 11 6.16 -11.00 -33.68
C GLU A 11 5.99 -10.97 -32.15
N GLU A 12 7.09 -11.06 -31.39
CA GLU A 12 7.06 -10.93 -29.93
C GLU A 12 6.70 -9.51 -29.48
N LYS A 13 7.21 -8.51 -30.21
CA LYS A 13 6.88 -7.09 -29.99
C LYS A 13 5.39 -6.83 -30.19
N LYS A 14 4.75 -7.42 -31.21
CA LYS A 14 3.29 -7.31 -31.43
C LYS A 14 2.48 -7.85 -30.25
N VAL A 15 2.85 -9.03 -29.73
CA VAL A 15 2.19 -9.61 -28.55
C VAL A 15 2.39 -8.71 -27.32
N LEU A 16 3.62 -8.25 -27.08
CA LEU A 16 3.92 -7.37 -25.96
C LEU A 16 3.14 -6.05 -26.03
N GLN A 17 3.08 -5.45 -27.22
CA GLN A 17 2.39 -4.19 -27.46
C GLN A 17 0.87 -4.33 -27.28
N ARG A 18 0.27 -5.45 -27.72
CA ARG A 18 -1.13 -5.78 -27.44
C ARG A 18 -1.41 -5.84 -25.94
N TYR A 19 -0.51 -6.42 -25.15
CA TYR A 19 -0.63 -6.46 -23.69
C TYR A 19 -0.48 -5.07 -23.07
N VAL A 20 0.46 -4.26 -23.54
CA VAL A 20 0.63 -2.86 -23.11
C VAL A 20 -0.62 -2.04 -23.41
N ASP A 21 -1.20 -2.17 -24.60
CA ASP A 21 -2.42 -1.47 -25.00
C ASP A 21 -3.65 -1.89 -24.19
N LYS A 22 -3.72 -3.15 -23.77
CA LYS A 22 -4.75 -3.63 -22.85
C LYS A 22 -4.56 -3.09 -21.43
N CYS A 23 -3.30 -3.04 -20.97
CA CYS A 23 -2.94 -2.57 -19.64
C CYS A 23 -3.10 -1.05 -19.49
N LYS A 24 -2.70 -0.25 -20.49
CA LYS A 24 -2.69 1.22 -20.39
C LYS A 24 -4.05 1.80 -20.03
N PHE A 25 -5.12 1.23 -20.59
CA PHE A 25 -6.48 1.71 -20.35
C PHE A 25 -6.92 1.45 -18.91
N PHE A 26 -6.78 0.21 -18.44
CA PHE A 26 -7.21 -0.18 -17.09
C PHE A 26 -6.40 0.51 -15.99
N TYR A 27 -5.07 0.53 -16.13
CA TYR A 27 -4.20 1.15 -15.12
C TYR A 27 -4.22 2.68 -15.19
N GLY A 28 -4.36 3.25 -16.38
CA GLY A 28 -4.54 4.70 -16.55
C GLY A 28 -5.81 5.18 -15.85
N ILE A 29 -6.94 4.50 -16.09
CA ILE A 29 -8.20 4.83 -15.40
C ILE A 29 -8.05 4.65 -13.88
N THR A 30 -7.50 3.52 -13.43
CA THR A 30 -7.32 3.26 -11.99
C THR A 30 -6.47 4.33 -11.33
N LEU A 31 -5.33 4.70 -11.92
CA LEU A 31 -4.45 5.74 -11.38
C LEU A 31 -5.13 7.11 -11.38
N CYS A 32 -5.85 7.46 -12.45
CA CYS A 32 -6.62 8.71 -12.52
C CYS A 32 -7.69 8.77 -11.44
N CYS A 33 -8.53 7.73 -11.30
CA CYS A 33 -9.58 7.68 -10.28
C CYS A 33 -9.00 7.79 -8.86
N VAL A 34 -7.91 7.08 -8.58
CA VAL A 34 -7.25 7.09 -7.27
C VAL A 34 -6.62 8.45 -6.98
N THR A 35 -5.98 9.07 -7.97
CA THR A 35 -5.39 10.41 -7.83
C THR A 35 -6.48 11.45 -7.57
N ILE A 36 -7.60 11.39 -8.31
CA ILE A 36 -8.76 12.27 -8.09
C ILE A 36 -9.32 12.09 -6.68
N ALA A 37 -9.48 10.85 -6.21
CA ALA A 37 -9.98 10.56 -4.87
C ALA A 37 -9.06 11.13 -3.77
N VAL A 38 -7.75 10.92 -3.87
CA VAL A 38 -6.78 11.45 -2.89
C VAL A 38 -6.77 12.97 -2.89
N VAL A 39 -6.77 13.60 -4.07
CA VAL A 39 -6.87 15.06 -4.19
C VAL A 39 -8.17 15.55 -3.57
N ALA A 40 -9.32 14.95 -3.89
CA ALA A 40 -10.61 15.33 -3.35
C ALA A 40 -10.65 15.25 -1.81
N VAL A 41 -10.07 14.21 -1.21
CA VAL A 41 -9.99 14.08 0.26
C VAL A 41 -9.09 15.15 0.88
N ASN A 42 -7.93 15.44 0.29
CA ASN A 42 -7.02 16.48 0.79
C ASN A 42 -7.61 17.88 0.68
N PHE A 43 -8.37 18.18 -0.37
CA PHE A 43 -9.06 19.45 -0.56
C PHE A 43 -10.45 19.51 0.08
N GLY A 44 -10.96 18.38 0.58
CA GLY A 44 -12.26 18.28 1.28
C GLY A 44 -12.47 19.33 2.37
N PRO A 45 -11.50 19.60 3.27
CA PRO A 45 -11.62 20.64 4.31
C PRO A 45 -11.73 22.07 3.76
N PHE A 46 -11.29 22.31 2.52
CA PHE A 46 -11.38 23.62 1.86
C PHE A 46 -12.67 23.78 1.04
N LEU A 47 -13.24 22.67 0.57
CA LEU A 47 -14.41 22.66 -0.31
C LEU A 47 -15.72 22.41 0.45
N LEU A 48 -15.67 21.67 1.55
CA LEU A 48 -16.81 21.35 2.42
C LEU A 48 -16.61 22.01 3.79
N PRO A 49 -17.71 22.36 4.49
CA PRO A 49 -17.68 22.89 5.86
C PRO A 49 -17.35 21.80 6.89
N GLN A 50 -16.34 20.97 6.61
CA GLN A 50 -15.88 19.88 7.46
C GLN A 50 -14.50 20.23 8.07
N PRO A 51 -14.28 19.98 9.38
CA PRO A 51 -13.05 20.38 10.05
C PRO A 51 -11.83 19.51 9.70
N PHE A 52 -12.04 18.31 9.16
CA PHE A 52 -10.98 17.33 8.85
C PHE A 52 -11.18 16.69 7.46
N PRO A 53 -10.14 16.12 6.85
CA PRO A 53 -10.21 15.45 5.54
C PRO A 53 -11.21 14.29 5.51
N PHE A 54 -11.34 13.57 6.63
CA PHE A 54 -12.30 12.49 6.82
C PHE A 54 -13.36 12.90 7.85
N GLU A 55 -14.61 12.57 7.55
CA GLU A 55 -15.75 12.79 8.45
C GLU A 55 -15.73 11.75 9.58
N VAL A 56 -15.03 12.08 10.67
CA VAL A 56 -14.90 11.22 11.85
C VAL A 56 -15.29 12.02 13.09
N HIS A 57 -16.20 11.47 13.89
CA HIS A 57 -16.60 12.08 15.15
C HIS A 57 -15.68 11.59 16.28
N TYR A 58 -14.93 12.50 16.89
CA TYR A 58 -14.03 12.17 18.00
C TYR A 58 -14.74 12.37 19.35
N PRO A 59 -14.62 11.43 20.31
CA PRO A 59 -15.29 11.52 21.62
C PRO A 59 -14.63 12.53 22.59
N PHE A 60 -13.73 13.39 22.10
CA PHE A 60 -12.97 14.37 22.87
C PHE A 60 -12.97 15.72 22.14
N CYS A 61 -12.78 16.83 22.88
CA CYS A 61 -12.75 18.18 22.29
C CYS A 61 -11.57 18.30 21.32
N THR A 62 -11.86 18.71 20.09
CA THR A 62 -10.89 18.80 18.98
C THR A 62 -10.57 20.24 18.57
N ASP A 63 -11.08 21.23 19.32
CA ASP A 63 -10.90 22.65 19.03
C ASP A 63 -9.52 23.19 19.47
N ASP A 64 -8.86 22.52 20.43
CA ASP A 64 -7.57 22.95 20.97
C ASP A 64 -6.37 22.56 20.07
N GLN A 65 -5.44 23.51 19.87
CA GLN A 65 -4.09 23.21 19.36
C GLN A 65 -3.23 22.70 20.53
N PRO A 66 -2.45 21.59 20.41
CA PRO A 66 -1.88 20.98 19.20
C PRO A 66 -2.62 19.76 18.64
N LEU A 67 -3.68 19.31 19.32
CA LEU A 67 -4.37 18.05 19.03
C LEU A 67 -4.97 18.03 17.62
N LYS A 68 -5.60 19.15 17.22
CA LYS A 68 -6.14 19.34 15.87
C LYS A 68 -5.09 19.14 14.77
N THR A 69 -3.88 19.64 14.98
CA THR A 69 -2.75 19.51 14.04
C THR A 69 -2.28 18.07 13.92
N ILE A 70 -2.19 17.35 15.04
CA ILE A 70 -1.77 15.94 15.07
C ILE A 70 -2.78 15.07 14.30
N ILE A 71 -4.08 15.27 14.54
CA ILE A 71 -5.15 14.54 13.85
C ILE A 71 -5.10 14.82 12.34
N TYR A 72 -4.91 16.08 11.96
CA TYR A 72 -4.80 16.47 10.56
C TYR A 72 -3.59 15.83 9.85
N LEU A 73 -2.41 15.85 10.49
CA LEU A 73 -1.21 15.19 9.97
C LEU A 73 -1.42 13.67 9.82
N HIS A 74 -2.07 13.04 10.78
CA HIS A 74 -2.37 11.61 10.75
C HIS A 74 -3.32 11.25 9.59
N HIS A 75 -4.37 12.04 9.36
CA HIS A 75 -5.28 11.85 8.21
C HIS A 75 -4.53 11.97 6.87
N ILE A 76 -3.59 12.91 6.74
CA ILE A 76 -2.75 13.04 5.54
C ILE A 76 -1.84 11.82 5.36
N MET A 77 -1.22 11.32 6.44
CA MET A 77 -0.37 10.12 6.39
C MET A 77 -1.17 8.90 5.94
N LEU A 78 -2.39 8.72 6.47
CA LEU A 78 -3.28 7.63 6.09
C LEU A 78 -3.68 7.69 4.61
N ALA A 79 -4.02 8.89 4.13
CA ALA A 79 -4.32 9.12 2.71
C ALA A 79 -3.11 8.78 1.83
N TYR A 80 -1.91 9.20 2.23
CA TYR A 80 -0.67 8.91 1.49
C TYR A 80 -0.31 7.42 1.48
N GLN A 81 -0.44 6.72 2.61
CA GLN A 81 -0.22 5.28 2.68
C GLN A 81 -1.15 4.50 1.74
N SER A 82 -2.44 4.88 1.68
CA SER A 82 -3.41 4.26 0.78
C SER A 82 -3.02 4.45 -0.69
N TYR A 83 -2.50 5.63 -1.06
CA TYR A 83 -2.02 5.93 -2.41
C TYR A 83 -0.83 5.06 -2.81
N VAL A 84 0.19 4.95 -1.94
CA VAL A 84 1.37 4.11 -2.16
C VAL A 84 0.99 2.65 -2.36
N GLN A 85 0.03 2.16 -1.56
CA GLN A 85 -0.46 0.79 -1.63
C GLN A 85 -1.15 0.48 -2.96
N VAL A 86 -2.02 1.38 -3.46
CA VAL A 86 -2.68 1.19 -4.75
C VAL A 86 -1.66 1.22 -5.90
N CYS A 87 -0.69 2.14 -5.85
CA CYS A 87 0.41 2.19 -6.82
C CYS A 87 1.23 0.90 -6.85
N ALA A 88 1.54 0.34 -5.68
CA ALA A 88 2.25 -0.93 -5.57
C ALA A 88 1.46 -2.07 -6.21
N ASN A 89 0.15 -2.17 -5.94
CA ASN A 89 -0.71 -3.19 -6.54
C ASN A 89 -0.76 -3.09 -8.07
N VAL A 90 -0.85 -1.87 -8.62
CA VAL A 90 -0.78 -1.61 -10.07
C VAL A 90 0.54 -2.11 -10.66
N PHE A 91 1.66 -1.82 -9.98
CA PHE A 91 2.99 -2.28 -10.42
C PHE A 91 3.11 -3.81 -10.41
N VAL A 92 2.63 -4.49 -9.37
CA VAL A 92 2.62 -5.96 -9.31
C VAL A 92 1.80 -6.54 -10.46
N ALA A 93 0.61 -5.99 -10.71
CA ALA A 93 -0.26 -6.46 -11.77
C ALA A 93 0.38 -6.29 -13.16
N LEU A 94 1.09 -5.17 -13.42
CA LEU A 94 1.87 -4.97 -14.65
C LEU A 94 2.98 -6.02 -14.83
N LEU A 95 3.69 -6.38 -13.76
CA LEU A 95 4.69 -7.44 -13.81
C LEU A 95 4.08 -8.80 -14.14
N LEU A 96 2.93 -9.13 -13.55
CA LEU A 96 2.20 -10.37 -13.84
C LEU A 96 1.73 -10.43 -15.30
N TRP A 97 1.20 -9.33 -15.83
CA TRP A 97 0.82 -9.24 -17.25
C TRP A 97 2.02 -9.41 -18.19
N PHE A 98 3.18 -8.84 -17.85
CA PHE A 98 4.41 -9.03 -18.62
C PHE A 98 4.88 -10.50 -18.60
N ILE A 99 4.78 -11.16 -17.45
CA ILE A 99 5.08 -12.59 -17.31
C ILE A 99 4.10 -13.42 -18.15
N ALA A 100 2.80 -13.11 -18.09
CA ALA A 100 1.78 -13.78 -18.89
C ALA A 100 2.04 -13.64 -20.40
N ALA A 101 2.38 -12.43 -20.87
CA ALA A 101 2.73 -12.20 -22.27
C ALA A 101 3.92 -13.07 -22.72
N ARG A 102 4.94 -13.22 -21.88
CA ARG A 102 6.08 -14.10 -22.16
C ARG A 102 5.70 -15.57 -22.20
N PHE A 103 4.81 -16.01 -21.32
CA PHE A 103 4.30 -17.38 -21.38
C PHE A 103 3.47 -17.66 -22.63
N GLU A 104 2.69 -16.69 -23.10
CA GLU A 104 1.94 -16.81 -24.35
C GLU A 104 2.87 -16.96 -25.57
N ILE A 105 3.91 -16.13 -25.65
CA ILE A 105 4.96 -16.24 -26.69
C ILE A 105 5.59 -17.63 -26.66
N LEU A 106 5.99 -18.08 -25.47
CA LEU A 106 6.64 -19.39 -25.30
C LEU A 106 5.69 -20.54 -25.65
N SER A 107 4.40 -20.44 -25.28
CA SER A 107 3.35 -21.40 -25.66
C SER A 107 3.17 -21.49 -27.18
N GLY A 108 3.28 -20.37 -27.89
CA GLY A 108 3.28 -20.34 -29.36
C GLY A 108 4.43 -21.15 -29.97
N GLU A 109 5.62 -21.07 -29.37
CA GLU A 109 6.79 -21.85 -29.82
C GLU A 109 6.67 -23.33 -29.45
N PHE A 110 6.08 -23.67 -28.30
CA PHE A 110 5.74 -25.06 -27.93
C PHE A 110 4.86 -25.72 -28.98
N ARG A 111 3.85 -25.01 -29.48
CA ARG A 111 2.90 -25.55 -30.47
C ARG A 111 3.57 -25.82 -31.83
N LYS A 112 4.69 -25.17 -32.14
CA LYS A 112 5.46 -25.39 -33.38
C LYS A 112 6.53 -26.47 -33.23
N ALA A 113 6.87 -26.88 -32.01
CA ALA A 113 7.87 -27.91 -31.76
C ALA A 113 7.29 -29.29 -32.10
N THR A 114 7.84 -29.95 -33.11
CA THR A 114 7.43 -31.30 -33.57
C THR A 114 8.22 -32.43 -32.93
N ASN A 115 9.34 -32.14 -32.27
CA ASN A 115 10.27 -33.12 -31.71
C ASN A 115 10.21 -33.17 -30.18
N PHE A 116 10.24 -34.38 -29.60
CA PHE A 116 10.24 -34.60 -28.15
C PHE A 116 11.45 -33.96 -27.43
N SER A 117 12.60 -33.92 -28.10
CA SER A 117 13.82 -33.25 -27.60
C SER A 117 13.65 -31.72 -27.50
N GLU A 118 13.07 -31.09 -28.53
CA GLU A 118 12.75 -29.65 -28.52
C GLU A 118 11.68 -29.33 -27.47
N PHE A 119 10.72 -30.24 -27.27
CA PHE A 119 9.70 -30.11 -26.24
C PHE A 119 10.30 -30.12 -24.83
N ILE A 120 11.19 -31.07 -24.50
CA ILE A 120 11.90 -31.11 -23.21
C ILE A 120 12.76 -29.86 -23.01
N ARG A 121 13.50 -29.42 -24.04
CA ARG A 121 14.33 -28.20 -23.98
C ARG A 121 13.49 -26.97 -23.67
N CYS A 122 12.31 -26.88 -24.28
CA CYS A 122 11.38 -25.78 -24.07
C CYS A 122 10.75 -25.82 -22.66
N ILE A 123 10.42 -27.01 -22.13
CA ILE A 123 9.99 -27.18 -20.73
C ILE A 123 11.10 -26.77 -19.76
N GLN A 124 12.35 -27.16 -20.00
CA GLN A 124 13.48 -26.78 -19.15
C GLN A 124 13.73 -25.27 -19.20
N LEU A 125 13.64 -24.65 -20.38
CA LEU A 125 13.70 -23.20 -20.54
C LEU A 125 12.56 -22.51 -19.79
N HIS A 126 11.34 -23.05 -19.85
CA HIS A 126 10.18 -22.56 -19.11
C HIS A 126 10.41 -22.62 -17.59
N GLN A 127 10.87 -23.77 -17.07
CA GLN A 127 11.22 -23.97 -15.67
C GLN A 127 12.34 -23.04 -15.20
N GLN A 128 13.38 -22.84 -16.04
CA GLN A 128 14.46 -21.90 -15.74
C GLN A 128 13.99 -20.45 -15.76
N LEU A 129 13.14 -20.05 -16.71
CA LEU A 129 12.56 -18.71 -16.73
C LEU A 129 11.66 -18.50 -15.52
N LEU A 130 10.78 -19.45 -15.16
CA LEU A 130 9.98 -19.41 -13.93
C LEU A 130 10.86 -19.27 -12.69
N LYS A 131 11.91 -20.10 -12.57
CA LYS A 131 12.85 -20.07 -11.45
C LYS A 131 13.65 -18.78 -11.42
N ARG A 132 14.04 -18.24 -12.59
CA ARG A 132 14.74 -16.97 -12.70
C ARG A 132 13.81 -15.79 -12.42
N TYR A 133 12.53 -15.82 -12.79
CA TYR A 133 11.57 -14.79 -12.41
C TYR A 133 11.21 -14.86 -10.93
N SER A 134 11.06 -16.07 -10.38
CA SER A 134 10.82 -16.26 -8.96
C SER A 134 12.03 -15.86 -8.12
N VAL A 135 13.26 -16.06 -8.58
CA VAL A 135 14.49 -15.69 -7.84
C VAL A 135 14.99 -14.28 -8.16
N GLN A 136 14.96 -13.84 -9.41
CA GLN A 136 15.57 -12.57 -9.87
C GLN A 136 14.69 -11.34 -9.61
N ARG A 137 13.41 -11.53 -9.28
CA ARG A 137 12.51 -10.47 -8.80
C ARG A 137 11.47 -11.00 -7.82
N GLN A 138 11.90 -11.89 -6.91
CA GLN A 138 11.14 -12.14 -5.70
C GLN A 138 10.93 -10.80 -4.96
N PRO A 139 9.81 -10.63 -4.26
CA PRO A 139 9.20 -9.37 -3.90
C PRO A 139 9.92 -8.71 -2.74
N PHE A 140 11.22 -8.41 -2.82
CA PHE A 140 11.92 -7.73 -1.71
C PHE A 140 11.47 -6.28 -1.60
N THR A 141 11.31 -5.60 -2.75
CA THR A 141 10.73 -4.25 -2.78
C THR A 141 9.25 -4.28 -2.38
N ILE A 142 8.48 -5.27 -2.83
CA ILE A 142 7.04 -5.37 -2.51
C ILE A 142 6.85 -5.80 -1.04
N LYS A 143 7.49 -6.87 -0.57
CA LYS A 143 7.51 -7.25 0.85
C LYS A 143 8.08 -6.14 1.72
N GLY A 144 9.09 -5.43 1.24
CA GLY A 144 9.65 -4.24 1.89
C GLY A 144 8.63 -3.10 1.95
N GLN A 145 7.84 -2.88 0.90
CA GLN A 145 6.74 -1.91 0.91
C GLN A 145 5.62 -2.34 1.85
N PHE A 146 5.19 -3.60 1.84
CA PHE A 146 4.21 -4.13 2.78
C PHE A 146 4.71 -4.07 4.24
N LEU A 147 5.99 -4.36 4.46
CA LEU A 147 6.64 -4.24 5.76
C LEU A 147 6.73 -2.78 6.20
N ALA A 148 7.11 -1.87 5.29
CA ALA A 148 7.19 -0.45 5.58
C ALA A 148 5.81 0.15 5.88
N LEU A 149 4.76 -0.26 5.14
CA LEU A 149 3.37 0.09 5.42
C LEU A 149 2.90 -0.50 6.76
N GLY A 150 3.31 -1.73 7.07
CA GLY A 150 3.03 -2.33 8.38
C GLY A 150 3.71 -1.59 9.52
N VAL A 151 4.98 -1.21 9.34
CA VAL A 151 5.74 -0.43 10.33
C VAL A 151 5.17 0.97 10.48
N SER A 152 4.77 1.65 9.40
CA SER A 152 4.16 2.97 9.49
C SER A 152 2.80 2.93 10.19
N ALA A 153 1.98 1.91 9.95
CA ALA A 153 0.73 1.70 10.67
C ALA A 153 0.97 1.42 12.17
N LEU A 154 2.00 0.62 12.51
CA LEU A 154 2.38 0.36 13.90
C LEU A 154 2.87 1.62 14.61
N ILE A 155 3.66 2.46 13.93
CA ILE A 155 4.12 3.75 14.45
C ILE A 155 2.93 4.66 14.72
N GLU A 156 1.94 4.72 13.82
CA GLU A 156 0.72 5.49 14.03
C GLU A 156 -0.07 5.02 15.25
N VAL A 157 -0.27 3.70 15.40
CA VAL A 157 -0.92 3.13 16.59
C VAL A 157 -0.17 3.51 17.87
N PHE A 158 1.16 3.45 17.84
CA PHE A 158 1.99 3.78 18.98
C PHE A 158 1.93 5.28 19.33
N VAL A 159 1.93 6.15 18.32
CA VAL A 159 1.77 7.61 18.47
C VAL A 159 0.39 7.96 19.02
N CYS A 160 -0.66 7.21 18.67
CA CYS A 160 -2.01 7.41 19.22
C CYS A 160 -2.16 6.86 20.64
N ALA A 161 -1.52 5.73 20.97
CA ALA A 161 -1.59 5.11 22.29
C ALA A 161 -0.80 5.91 23.35
N TRP A 162 0.34 6.49 22.98
CA TRP A 162 1.22 7.21 23.90
C TRP A 162 0.55 8.37 24.67
N PRO A 163 -0.18 9.30 24.04
CA PRO A 163 -0.89 10.37 24.76
C PRO A 163 -2.08 9.83 25.56
N ALA A 164 -2.76 8.78 25.09
CA ALA A 164 -3.85 8.14 25.83
C ALA A 164 -3.33 7.53 27.15
N ASP A 165 -2.18 6.85 27.09
CA ASP A 165 -1.52 6.30 28.27
C ASP A 165 -1.05 7.41 29.22
N HIS A 166 -0.53 8.52 28.70
CA HIS A 166 -0.13 9.65 29.52
C HIS A 166 -1.32 10.27 30.28
N VAL A 167 -2.46 10.47 29.60
CA VAL A 167 -3.67 11.02 30.21
C VAL A 167 -4.25 10.04 31.23
N LEU A 168 -4.33 8.75 30.91
CA LEU A 168 -4.82 7.73 31.83
C LEU A 168 -3.97 7.66 33.10
N ASN A 169 -2.64 7.83 32.96
CA ASN A 169 -1.72 7.82 34.09
C ASN A 169 -1.91 9.08 34.98
N MET A 170 -2.10 10.26 34.37
CA MET A 170 -2.42 11.48 35.14
C MET A 170 -3.75 11.35 35.92
N VAL A 171 -4.80 10.86 35.26
CA VAL A 171 -6.11 10.64 35.91
C VAL A 171 -5.97 9.66 37.07
N ARG A 172 -5.25 8.54 36.86
CA ARG A 172 -4.97 7.56 37.92
C ARG A 172 -4.26 8.20 39.11
N HIS A 173 -3.26 9.05 38.87
CA HIS A 173 -2.57 9.77 39.95
C HIS A 173 -3.52 10.70 40.70
N ALA A 174 -4.36 11.46 39.98
CA ALA A 174 -5.35 12.34 40.60
C ALA A 174 -6.37 11.58 41.46
N THR A 175 -6.89 10.44 40.97
CA THR A 175 -7.82 9.58 41.72
C THR A 175 -7.17 9.00 42.99
N ILE A 176 -5.90 8.59 42.93
CA ILE A 176 -5.17 8.09 44.10
C ILE A 176 -4.98 9.20 45.15
N ILE A 177 -4.65 10.41 44.72
CA ILE A 177 -4.49 11.56 45.62
C ILE A 177 -5.84 11.91 46.27
N ALA A 178 -6.91 11.98 45.47
CA ALA A 178 -8.26 12.25 45.98
C ALA A 178 -8.73 11.20 47.01
N GLY A 179 -8.53 9.91 46.71
CA GLY A 179 -8.86 8.84 47.66
C GLY A 179 -8.01 8.86 48.94
N ARG A 180 -6.76 9.34 48.87
CA ARG A 180 -5.93 9.52 50.06
C ARG A 180 -6.42 10.68 50.94
N ILE A 181 -6.81 11.79 50.33
CA ILE A 181 -7.38 12.95 51.03
C ILE A 181 -8.71 12.58 51.71
N GLU A 182 -9.56 11.80 51.02
CA GLU A 182 -10.83 11.33 51.58
C GLU A 182 -10.61 10.40 52.78
N LYS A 183 -9.65 9.48 52.68
CA LYS A 183 -9.27 8.60 53.80
C LYS A 183 -8.68 9.36 55.00
N GLU A 184 -7.89 10.41 54.77
CA GLU A 184 -7.41 11.27 55.86
C GLU A 184 -8.54 12.06 56.52
N ARG A 185 -9.52 12.53 55.73
CA ARG A 185 -10.71 13.20 56.23
C ARG A 185 -11.56 12.27 57.11
N ASP A 186 -11.77 11.03 56.69
CA ASP A 186 -12.52 10.02 57.47
C ASP A 186 -11.80 9.61 58.77
N CYS A 187 -10.47 9.77 58.86
CA CYS A 187 -9.69 9.48 60.07
C CYS A 187 -9.71 10.64 61.08
N LEU A 188 -10.09 11.85 60.62
CA LEU A 188 -10.18 13.09 61.39
C LEU A 188 -11.60 13.40 61.88
N THR A 189 -12.59 12.57 61.51
CA THR A 189 -14.01 12.69 61.91
C THR A 189 -14.39 11.53 62.83
#